data_AF-A0A930WAW0-F1
#
_entry.id   AF-A0A930WAW0-F1
#
_cell.length_a   1.000
_cell.length_b   1.000
_cell.length_c   1.000
_cell.angle_alpha   90.00
_cell.angle_beta   90.00
_cell.angle_gamma   90.00
#
_symmetry.space_group_name_H-M   'P 1'
#
loop_
_entity.id
_entity.type
_entity.pdbx_description
1 polymer ?
#
loop_
_entity_poly.entity_id
_entity_poly.type
_entity_poly.pdbx_seq_one_letter_code
_entity_poly.pdbx_strand_id
1 'polypeptide(L)'
;SGANASAQKNEVRIEGGTVTNVIGGGGTAASAGNMSENTVTITGGTFGTGMDIYGGSTGGTGAATGNTITLGANDLAMGGVFLHGGYGTTASDVMTDNTLNVKGKNITVRGVENFGKTNFDLAHKTVGDTLLKITGGATNKMDWAGVEVTPKDFAFTPKTYEKRLFTLMENTAGISFMKGTTDTYATIGAKERTFGNYEFVIDTDNHTGHATRYVYADGFQFKDNTAATYTSAEGTHDAAWAGRTATGNKVEGNKLTVTGGSVTNAYGGFVVNNKRDASGNPLTTGDADNNTLILAKDAANPSAAAPAVTGSAYGALVKTKAGSATNNKVDFSAGHVAGSLYGGALTATGATGAATGNT
;
A
#
# COMPACT_ATOMS: atom_id res chain seq x y z
N SER A 1 -22.38 -31.33 -22.67
CA SER A 1 -23.07 -30.43 -21.73
C SER A 1 -24.41 -30.02 -22.31
N GLY A 2 -25.50 -30.12 -21.55
CA GLY A 2 -26.79 -29.53 -21.92
C GLY A 2 -26.82 -28.02 -21.64
N ALA A 3 -27.87 -27.33 -22.08
CA ALA A 3 -27.99 -25.87 -22.06
C ALA A 3 -27.72 -25.18 -20.70
N ASN A 4 -27.81 -25.89 -19.57
CA ASN A 4 -27.65 -25.34 -18.21
C ASN A 4 -26.47 -25.93 -17.41
N ALA A 5 -25.43 -26.46 -18.07
CA ALA A 5 -24.31 -27.06 -17.36
C ALA A 5 -23.46 -26.00 -16.62
N SER A 6 -23.17 -26.25 -15.33
CA SER A 6 -22.30 -25.44 -14.45
C SER A 6 -21.03 -26.22 -14.07
N ALA A 7 -19.93 -25.53 -13.82
CA ALA A 7 -18.69 -26.09 -13.28
C ALA A 7 -18.33 -25.36 -11.98
N GLN A 8 -18.59 -26.02 -10.85
CA GLN A 8 -18.49 -25.37 -9.54
C GLN A 8 -17.63 -26.18 -8.57
N LYS A 9 -16.93 -25.48 -7.67
CA LYS A 9 -16.16 -26.09 -6.57
C LYS A 9 -15.10 -27.08 -7.03
N ASN A 10 -14.61 -26.93 -8.26
CA ASN A 10 -13.49 -27.72 -8.74
C ASN A 10 -12.19 -27.23 -8.09
N GLU A 11 -11.23 -28.13 -7.96
CA GLU A 11 -9.92 -27.82 -7.40
C GLU A 11 -8.80 -28.28 -8.32
N VAL A 12 -7.90 -27.34 -8.65
CA VAL A 12 -6.66 -27.60 -9.36
C VAL A 12 -5.49 -27.27 -8.44
N ARG A 13 -4.58 -28.23 -8.23
CA ARG A 13 -3.33 -28.03 -7.49
C ARG A 13 -2.14 -28.22 -8.42
N ILE A 14 -1.24 -27.23 -8.42
CA ILE A 14 -0.04 -27.22 -9.26
C ILE A 14 1.17 -27.14 -8.33
N GLU A 15 1.82 -28.28 -8.16
CA GLU A 15 2.95 -28.45 -7.24
C GLU A 15 4.30 -28.59 -7.99
N GLY A 16 4.27 -28.84 -9.31
CA GLY A 16 5.45 -29.07 -10.13
C GLY A 16 5.12 -29.36 -11.59
N GLY A 17 6.14 -29.69 -12.39
CA GLY A 17 6.00 -30.04 -13.81
C GLY A 17 5.88 -28.83 -14.76
N THR A 18 5.80 -29.10 -16.06
CA THR A 18 5.56 -28.07 -17.08
C THR A 18 4.07 -27.81 -17.21
N VAL A 19 3.67 -26.55 -17.05
CA VAL A 19 2.26 -26.16 -16.96
C VAL A 19 1.85 -25.40 -18.22
N THR A 20 0.76 -25.87 -18.84
CA THR A 20 0.08 -25.17 -19.93
C THR A 20 -1.08 -24.31 -19.41
N ASN A 21 -2.04 -23.90 -20.25
CA ASN A 21 -3.20 -23.14 -19.80
C ASN A 21 -3.96 -23.91 -18.71
N VAL A 22 -4.44 -23.17 -17.70
CA VAL A 22 -5.17 -23.74 -16.57
C VAL A 22 -6.56 -23.12 -16.51
N ILE A 23 -7.58 -23.97 -16.38
CA ILE A 23 -8.97 -23.55 -16.20
C ILE A 23 -9.50 -24.25 -14.95
N GLY A 24 -9.77 -23.50 -13.88
CA GLY A 24 -10.29 -24.03 -12.63
C GLY A 24 -11.67 -24.68 -12.81
N GLY A 25 -12.56 -24.05 -13.59
CA GLY A 25 -13.82 -24.63 -14.04
C GLY A 25 -14.23 -24.10 -15.41
N GLY A 26 -14.59 -24.98 -16.34
CA GLY A 26 -14.82 -24.63 -17.76
C GLY A 26 -16.24 -24.96 -18.24
N GLY A 27 -16.84 -24.03 -18.99
CA GLY A 27 -18.08 -24.23 -19.71
C GLY A 27 -17.99 -23.85 -21.19
N THR A 28 -18.71 -24.57 -22.03
CA THR A 28 -18.76 -24.37 -23.49
C THR A 28 -19.69 -23.23 -23.88
N ALA A 29 -19.72 -22.85 -25.17
CA ALA A 29 -20.70 -21.88 -25.70
C ALA A 29 -22.16 -22.27 -25.48
N ALA A 30 -22.44 -23.58 -25.38
CA ALA A 30 -23.77 -24.10 -25.07
C ALA A 30 -24.11 -24.07 -23.57
N SER A 31 -23.18 -23.69 -22.69
CA SER A 31 -23.39 -23.68 -21.24
C SER A 31 -23.95 -22.34 -20.77
N ALA A 32 -25.19 -22.33 -20.26
CA ALA A 32 -25.77 -21.17 -19.57
C ALA A 32 -25.57 -21.19 -18.04
N GLY A 33 -25.00 -22.28 -17.49
CA GLY A 33 -24.68 -22.38 -16.07
C GLY A 33 -23.43 -21.59 -15.67
N ASN A 34 -23.16 -21.48 -14.37
CA ASN A 34 -22.04 -20.69 -13.84
C ASN A 34 -20.77 -21.50 -13.66
N MET A 35 -19.62 -20.85 -13.87
CA MET A 35 -18.27 -21.37 -13.61
C MET A 35 -17.74 -20.73 -12.33
N SER A 36 -18.30 -21.13 -11.19
CA SER A 36 -18.12 -20.42 -9.91
C SER A 36 -17.50 -21.24 -8.79
N GLU A 37 -16.93 -20.57 -7.79
CA GLU A 37 -16.36 -21.21 -6.59
C GLU A 37 -15.23 -22.22 -6.88
N ASN A 38 -14.61 -22.15 -8.06
CA ASN A 38 -13.48 -23.02 -8.40
C ASN A 38 -12.19 -22.47 -7.79
N THR A 39 -11.26 -23.36 -7.45
CA THR A 39 -9.99 -23.02 -6.80
C THR A 39 -8.81 -23.53 -7.61
N VAL A 40 -7.85 -22.64 -7.90
CA VAL A 40 -6.54 -22.98 -8.45
C VAL A 40 -5.48 -22.62 -7.42
N THR A 41 -4.70 -23.61 -6.97
CA THR A 41 -3.59 -23.40 -6.02
C THR A 41 -2.27 -23.72 -6.70
N ILE A 42 -1.33 -22.79 -6.63
CA ILE A 42 -0.03 -22.86 -7.30
C ILE A 42 1.07 -22.77 -6.26
N THR A 43 1.81 -23.86 -6.06
CA THR A 43 2.94 -23.95 -5.13
C THR A 43 4.25 -24.33 -5.85
N GLY A 44 4.18 -24.62 -7.15
CA GLY A 44 5.36 -24.89 -7.96
C GLY A 44 5.01 -24.96 -9.46
N GLY A 45 5.94 -25.49 -10.24
CA GLY A 45 5.79 -25.68 -11.69
C GLY A 45 6.62 -24.72 -12.53
N THR A 46 6.76 -25.07 -13.81
CA THR A 46 7.45 -24.27 -14.83
C THR A 46 6.43 -23.80 -15.85
N PHE A 47 6.37 -22.48 -16.06
CA PHE A 47 5.39 -21.84 -16.92
C PHE A 47 6.06 -21.28 -18.17
N GLY A 48 5.46 -21.57 -19.33
CA GLY A 48 5.87 -20.97 -20.59
C GLY A 48 5.47 -19.49 -20.71
N THR A 49 5.78 -18.90 -21.86
CA THR A 49 5.27 -17.59 -22.27
C THR A 49 3.92 -17.73 -22.94
N GLY A 50 3.02 -16.75 -22.78
CA GLY A 50 1.76 -16.78 -23.53
C GLY A 50 0.62 -17.50 -22.82
N MET A 51 0.78 -17.78 -21.53
CA MET A 51 -0.12 -18.67 -20.80
C MET A 51 -1.20 -17.90 -20.07
N ASP A 52 -2.36 -18.53 -19.91
CA ASP A 52 -3.48 -17.99 -19.15
C ASP A 52 -3.94 -18.98 -18.08
N ILE A 53 -4.21 -18.45 -16.89
CA ILE A 53 -4.81 -19.18 -15.78
C ILE A 53 -6.13 -18.51 -15.44
N TYR A 54 -7.21 -19.25 -15.56
CA TYR A 54 -8.57 -18.80 -15.28
C TYR A 54 -9.08 -19.48 -14.00
N GLY A 55 -9.57 -18.70 -13.05
CA GLY A 55 -10.32 -19.24 -11.91
C GLY A 55 -11.57 -19.98 -12.41
N GLY A 56 -12.31 -19.38 -13.34
CA GLY A 56 -13.38 -20.02 -14.10
C GLY A 56 -13.50 -19.44 -15.51
N SER A 57 -13.98 -20.22 -16.48
CA SER A 57 -14.13 -19.78 -17.88
C SER A 57 -15.47 -20.24 -18.45
N THR A 58 -16.32 -19.29 -18.84
CA THR A 58 -17.61 -19.56 -19.48
C THR A 58 -17.58 -19.18 -20.96
N GLY A 59 -17.88 -20.12 -21.85
CA GLY A 59 -18.08 -19.82 -23.27
C GLY A 59 -19.49 -19.33 -23.61
N GLY A 60 -20.47 -19.53 -22.72
CA GLY A 60 -21.89 -19.21 -22.93
C GLY A 60 -22.35 -18.03 -22.07
N THR A 61 -23.65 -17.97 -21.74
CA THR A 61 -24.28 -16.82 -21.08
C THR A 61 -24.13 -16.79 -19.55
N GLY A 62 -23.50 -17.81 -18.96
CA GLY A 62 -23.27 -17.87 -17.52
C GLY A 62 -22.22 -16.88 -17.02
N ALA A 63 -21.99 -16.87 -15.70
CA ALA A 63 -20.97 -16.07 -15.04
C ALA A 63 -19.74 -16.90 -14.63
N ALA A 64 -18.60 -16.23 -14.40
CA ALA A 64 -17.38 -16.80 -13.86
C ALA A 64 -16.94 -16.04 -12.59
N THR A 65 -17.65 -16.29 -11.49
CA THR A 65 -17.59 -15.50 -10.24
C THR A 65 -17.26 -16.36 -9.01
N GLY A 66 -16.80 -15.74 -7.92
CA GLY A 66 -16.46 -16.45 -6.68
C GLY A 66 -15.28 -17.44 -6.79
N ASN A 67 -14.53 -17.44 -7.88
CA ASN A 67 -13.38 -18.30 -8.08
C ASN A 67 -12.15 -17.77 -7.33
N THR A 68 -11.26 -18.68 -6.94
CA THR A 68 -10.05 -18.34 -6.18
C THR A 68 -8.80 -18.82 -6.90
N ILE A 69 -7.82 -17.93 -7.06
CA ILE A 69 -6.45 -18.29 -7.44
C ILE A 69 -5.54 -18.01 -6.24
N THR A 70 -4.76 -19.01 -5.82
CA THR A 70 -3.81 -18.90 -4.71
C THR A 70 -2.38 -19.12 -5.19
N LEU A 71 -1.53 -18.12 -5.00
CA LEU A 71 -0.09 -18.19 -5.25
C LEU A 71 0.62 -18.51 -3.93
N GLY A 72 0.86 -19.79 -3.71
CA GLY A 72 1.20 -20.40 -2.43
C GLY A 72 2.69 -20.35 -2.04
N ALA A 73 3.59 -20.35 -3.03
CA ALA A 73 5.03 -20.47 -2.80
C ALA A 73 5.78 -19.16 -3.08
N ASN A 74 6.96 -19.02 -2.46
CA ASN A 74 7.89 -17.95 -2.78
C ASN A 74 8.55 -18.20 -4.14
N ASP A 75 9.05 -17.12 -4.75
CA ASP A 75 9.91 -17.14 -5.93
C ASP A 75 9.27 -17.86 -7.14
N LEU A 76 7.93 -17.83 -7.23
CA LEU A 76 7.20 -18.36 -8.37
C LEU A 76 7.49 -17.53 -9.63
N ALA A 77 8.29 -18.10 -10.53
CA ALA A 77 8.70 -17.50 -11.79
C ALA A 77 7.63 -17.70 -12.88
N MET A 78 6.52 -16.96 -12.81
CA MET A 78 5.38 -17.05 -13.72
C MET A 78 5.28 -15.85 -14.68
N GLY A 79 6.39 -15.17 -14.99
CA GLY A 79 6.41 -13.95 -15.82
C GLY A 79 5.76 -14.06 -17.21
N GLY A 80 5.54 -15.28 -17.71
CA GLY A 80 4.81 -15.55 -18.96
C GLY A 80 3.29 -15.73 -18.83
N VAL A 81 2.76 -15.70 -17.60
CA VAL A 81 1.38 -16.09 -17.24
C VAL A 81 0.51 -14.88 -16.94
N PHE A 82 -0.69 -14.85 -17.50
CA PHE A 82 -1.75 -13.91 -17.11
C PHE A 82 -2.74 -14.62 -16.16
N LEU A 83 -3.03 -13.99 -15.03
CA LEU A 83 -4.00 -14.48 -14.06
C LEU A 83 -5.35 -13.79 -14.28
N HIS A 84 -6.39 -14.58 -14.38
CA HIS A 84 -7.76 -14.14 -14.58
C HIS A 84 -8.65 -14.73 -13.49
N GLY A 85 -9.32 -13.90 -12.69
CA GLY A 85 -10.30 -14.40 -11.72
C GLY A 85 -11.43 -15.16 -12.42
N GLY A 86 -11.86 -14.67 -13.57
CA GLY A 86 -12.77 -15.35 -14.48
C GLY A 86 -12.58 -14.90 -15.93
N TYR A 87 -13.17 -15.65 -16.87
CA TYR A 87 -13.22 -15.31 -18.29
C TYR A 87 -14.59 -15.65 -18.89
N GLY A 88 -15.03 -14.87 -19.86
CA GLY A 88 -16.29 -15.07 -20.55
C GLY A 88 -16.58 -14.03 -21.60
N THR A 89 -17.83 -14.01 -22.07
CA THR A 89 -18.29 -13.02 -23.05
C THR A 89 -18.35 -11.61 -22.44
N THR A 90 -18.50 -10.58 -23.27
CA THR A 90 -18.64 -9.18 -22.80
C THR A 90 -19.82 -8.98 -21.85
N ALA A 91 -20.86 -9.81 -21.94
CA ALA A 91 -22.04 -9.75 -21.08
C ALA A 91 -21.87 -10.55 -19.77
N SER A 92 -20.87 -11.42 -19.68
CA SER A 92 -20.64 -12.27 -18.50
C SER A 92 -20.04 -11.45 -17.37
N ASP A 93 -20.55 -11.66 -16.14
CA ASP A 93 -19.81 -11.25 -14.96
C ASP A 93 -18.65 -12.22 -14.74
N VAL A 94 -17.43 -11.68 -14.81
CA VAL A 94 -16.19 -12.45 -14.71
C VAL A 94 -15.33 -11.99 -13.53
N MET A 95 -15.84 -11.11 -12.68
CA MET A 95 -15.03 -10.42 -11.65
C MET A 95 -15.61 -10.57 -10.25
N THR A 96 -16.93 -10.52 -10.11
CA THR A 96 -17.57 -10.47 -8.79
C THR A 96 -17.14 -11.65 -7.92
N ASP A 97 -16.73 -11.33 -6.69
CA ASP A 97 -16.22 -12.26 -5.67
C ASP A 97 -15.01 -13.12 -6.06
N ASN A 98 -14.43 -12.92 -7.24
CA ASN A 98 -13.18 -13.60 -7.59
C ASN A 98 -12.03 -13.09 -6.73
N THR A 99 -11.23 -14.02 -6.23
CA THR A 99 -10.20 -13.76 -5.24
C THR A 99 -8.82 -14.19 -5.73
N LEU A 100 -7.86 -13.27 -5.69
CA LEU A 100 -6.43 -13.59 -5.80
C LEU A 100 -5.83 -13.60 -4.39
N ASN A 101 -5.32 -14.74 -3.95
CA ASN A 101 -4.55 -14.85 -2.71
C ASN A 101 -3.06 -14.94 -3.04
N VAL A 102 -2.29 -13.96 -2.59
CA VAL A 102 -0.82 -13.93 -2.70
C VAL A 102 -0.24 -14.33 -1.34
N LYS A 103 0.14 -15.61 -1.22
CA LYS A 103 0.69 -16.17 0.02
C LYS A 103 2.21 -16.13 0.06
N GLY A 104 2.87 -16.33 -1.07
CA GLY A 104 4.33 -16.25 -1.20
C GLY A 104 4.85 -14.81 -1.40
N LYS A 105 6.15 -14.70 -1.67
CA LYS A 105 6.82 -13.46 -2.08
C LYS A 105 7.68 -13.65 -3.33
N ASN A 106 8.17 -12.55 -3.92
CA ASN A 106 8.97 -12.54 -5.15
C ASN A 106 8.28 -13.27 -6.32
N ILE A 107 6.96 -13.24 -6.36
CA ILE A 107 6.18 -13.91 -7.39
C ILE A 107 6.14 -13.00 -8.61
N THR A 108 6.48 -13.53 -9.78
CA THR A 108 6.42 -12.79 -11.04
C THR A 108 5.27 -13.29 -11.89
N VAL A 109 4.48 -12.39 -12.48
CA VAL A 109 3.43 -12.72 -13.46
C VAL A 109 3.51 -11.77 -14.65
N ARG A 110 2.86 -12.13 -15.75
CA ARG A 110 2.68 -11.24 -16.91
C ARG A 110 1.65 -10.17 -16.61
N GLY A 111 0.46 -10.56 -16.15
CA GLY A 111 -0.70 -9.68 -15.95
C GLY A 111 -1.71 -10.26 -14.97
N VAL A 112 -2.62 -9.42 -14.49
CA VAL A 112 -3.64 -9.77 -13.47
C VAL A 112 -4.94 -9.04 -13.78
N GLU A 113 -6.04 -9.76 -13.94
CA GLU A 113 -7.35 -9.15 -14.18
C GLU A 113 -8.53 -9.90 -13.55
N ASN A 114 -9.66 -9.20 -13.47
CA ASN A 114 -10.97 -9.75 -13.11
C ASN A 114 -11.04 -10.29 -11.67
N PHE A 115 -10.46 -9.55 -10.71
CA PHE A 115 -10.50 -9.88 -9.29
C PHE A 115 -11.25 -8.84 -8.48
N GLY A 116 -12.36 -9.25 -7.86
CA GLY A 116 -13.05 -8.44 -6.85
C GLY A 116 -12.30 -8.38 -5.52
N LYS A 117 -11.37 -9.31 -5.26
CA LYS A 117 -10.57 -9.37 -4.03
C LYS A 117 -9.12 -9.73 -4.35
N THR A 118 -8.17 -9.01 -3.75
CA THR A 118 -6.74 -9.35 -3.82
C THR A 118 -6.17 -9.30 -2.41
N ASN A 119 -5.83 -10.46 -1.87
CA ASN A 119 -5.38 -10.63 -0.50
C ASN A 119 -3.88 -10.94 -0.47
N PHE A 120 -3.13 -10.19 0.33
CA PHE A 120 -1.70 -10.37 0.51
C PHE A 120 -1.39 -10.92 1.91
N ASP A 121 -0.67 -12.03 1.97
CA ASP A 121 -0.24 -12.62 3.23
C ASP A 121 1.12 -12.10 3.65
N LEU A 122 1.12 -11.31 4.72
CA LEU A 122 2.29 -10.76 5.39
C LEU A 122 2.85 -11.70 6.45
N ALA A 123 2.17 -12.82 6.77
CA ALA A 123 2.73 -13.82 7.65
C ALA A 123 4.06 -14.31 7.06
N HIS A 124 5.07 -14.37 7.93
CA HIS A 124 6.44 -14.77 7.59
C HIS A 124 7.11 -13.90 6.51
N LYS A 125 6.64 -12.66 6.29
CA LYS A 125 7.32 -11.66 5.47
C LYS A 125 8.23 -10.77 6.31
N THR A 126 9.28 -10.28 5.67
CA THR A 126 10.22 -9.33 6.25
C THR A 126 9.97 -7.95 5.65
N VAL A 127 10.12 -6.90 6.46
CA VAL A 127 10.05 -5.51 5.97
C VAL A 127 10.99 -5.34 4.77
N GLY A 128 10.49 -4.73 3.70
CA GLY A 128 11.16 -4.57 2.41
C GLY A 128 10.80 -5.63 1.36
N ASP A 129 10.11 -6.71 1.74
CA ASP A 129 9.69 -7.74 0.79
C ASP A 129 8.73 -7.18 -0.28
N THR A 130 8.89 -7.68 -1.51
CA THR A 130 7.94 -7.50 -2.61
C THR A 130 7.18 -8.79 -2.84
N LEU A 131 5.85 -8.74 -2.85
CA LEU A 131 5.02 -9.94 -2.91
C LEU A 131 4.73 -10.35 -4.36
N LEU A 132 4.10 -9.46 -5.13
CA LEU A 132 3.71 -9.72 -6.52
C LEU A 132 4.31 -8.68 -7.48
N LYS A 133 5.10 -9.15 -8.45
CA LYS A 133 5.66 -8.35 -9.52
C LYS A 133 4.99 -8.70 -10.86
N ILE A 134 4.44 -7.70 -11.50
CA ILE A 134 3.78 -7.79 -12.81
C ILE A 134 4.75 -7.21 -13.84
N THR A 135 5.08 -7.99 -14.87
CA THR A 135 6.26 -7.75 -15.71
C THR A 135 5.98 -7.07 -17.05
N GLY A 136 4.72 -6.77 -17.38
CA GLY A 136 4.41 -5.96 -18.57
C GLY A 136 3.01 -6.14 -19.18
N GLY A 137 2.18 -7.00 -18.61
CA GLY A 137 0.78 -7.16 -18.99
C GLY A 137 -0.13 -6.13 -18.30
N ALA A 138 -1.35 -6.02 -18.82
CA ALA A 138 -2.36 -5.15 -18.25
C ALA A 138 -2.74 -5.59 -16.82
N THR A 139 -3.11 -4.60 -16.03
CA THR A 139 -3.98 -4.78 -14.86
C THR A 139 -5.32 -4.16 -15.20
N ASN A 140 -6.42 -4.89 -15.08
CA ASN A 140 -7.74 -4.36 -15.38
C ASN A 140 -8.79 -5.06 -14.52
N LYS A 141 -9.91 -4.39 -14.24
CA LYS A 141 -11.04 -4.97 -13.49
C LYS A 141 -10.58 -5.59 -12.17
N MET A 142 -9.81 -4.81 -11.41
CA MET A 142 -9.48 -5.10 -10.02
C MET A 142 -10.21 -4.10 -9.12
N ASP A 143 -10.74 -4.58 -7.99
CA ASP A 143 -11.48 -3.74 -7.05
C ASP A 143 -10.59 -3.29 -5.89
N TRP A 144 -10.40 -1.98 -5.74
CA TRP A 144 -9.64 -1.41 -4.63
C TRP A 144 -10.26 -1.74 -3.26
N ALA A 145 -11.59 -1.81 -3.18
CA ALA A 145 -12.27 -2.18 -1.94
C ALA A 145 -11.82 -3.55 -1.43
N GLY A 146 -11.55 -4.49 -2.34
CA GLY A 146 -11.12 -5.85 -2.06
C GLY A 146 -9.60 -6.05 -1.90
N VAL A 147 -8.78 -4.99 -1.96
CA VAL A 147 -7.34 -5.11 -1.69
C VAL A 147 -7.10 -5.17 -0.19
N GLU A 148 -6.59 -6.29 0.31
CA GLU A 148 -6.40 -6.50 1.74
C GLU A 148 -5.08 -7.20 2.08
N VAL A 149 -4.67 -7.07 3.33
CA VAL A 149 -3.52 -7.80 3.90
C VAL A 149 -3.95 -8.68 5.08
N THR A 150 -3.19 -9.73 5.35
CA THR A 150 -3.33 -10.58 6.54
C THR A 150 -1.93 -10.88 7.11
N PRO A 151 -1.69 -10.80 8.43
CA PRO A 151 -2.59 -10.29 9.47
C PRO A 151 -2.90 -8.80 9.27
N LYS A 152 -4.03 -8.36 9.85
CA LYS A 152 -4.45 -6.94 9.77
C LYS A 152 -3.68 -6.05 10.75
N ASP A 153 -3.13 -6.65 11.79
CA ASP A 153 -2.39 -6.06 12.91
C ASP A 153 -0.90 -6.44 12.84
N PHE A 154 -0.31 -6.30 11.65
CA PHE A 154 1.11 -6.62 11.45
C PHE A 154 1.99 -5.77 12.38
N ALA A 155 2.70 -6.41 13.30
CA ALA A 155 3.62 -5.75 14.21
C ALA A 155 4.90 -5.33 13.48
N PHE A 156 5.29 -4.07 13.63
CA PHE A 156 6.52 -3.52 13.04
C PHE A 156 7.20 -2.55 13.99
N THR A 157 8.50 -2.32 13.79
CA THR A 157 9.24 -1.24 14.44
C THR A 157 9.29 -0.06 13.48
N PRO A 158 8.73 1.11 13.83
CA PRO A 158 8.77 2.28 12.96
C PRO A 158 10.22 2.76 12.79
N LYS A 159 10.56 3.20 11.58
CA LYS A 159 11.78 3.97 11.32
C LYS A 159 11.45 5.46 11.27
N THR A 160 12.44 6.28 11.57
CA THR A 160 12.31 7.75 11.54
C THR A 160 12.38 8.33 10.13
N TYR A 161 12.78 7.55 9.12
CA TYR A 161 12.99 8.04 7.75
C TYR A 161 12.42 7.13 6.65
N GLU A 162 12.02 5.90 6.99
CA GLU A 162 11.50 4.92 6.04
C GLU A 162 10.10 4.47 6.47
N LYS A 163 9.16 4.60 5.55
CA LYS A 163 7.73 4.29 5.78
C LYS A 163 7.32 2.92 5.25
N ARG A 164 8.04 2.41 4.25
CA ARG A 164 7.64 1.23 3.48
C ARG A 164 7.85 -0.03 4.31
N LEU A 165 6.77 -0.77 4.56
CA LEU A 165 6.85 -2.12 5.13
C LEU A 165 6.89 -3.16 4.02
N PHE A 166 5.98 -3.08 3.04
CA PHE A 166 5.88 -4.07 1.96
C PHE A 166 5.47 -3.44 0.64
N THR A 167 6.04 -3.96 -0.45
CA THR A 167 5.48 -3.75 -1.79
C THR A 167 4.54 -4.91 -2.09
N LEU A 168 3.23 -4.64 -2.04
CA LEU A 168 2.21 -5.67 -2.26
C LEU A 168 2.16 -6.03 -3.74
N MET A 169 2.12 -5.01 -4.60
CA MET A 169 2.18 -5.14 -6.05
C MET A 169 3.19 -4.16 -6.64
N GLU A 170 3.93 -4.61 -7.65
CA GLU A 170 4.79 -3.78 -8.48
C GLU A 170 4.47 -4.01 -9.96
N ASN A 171 4.27 -2.94 -10.73
CA ASN A 171 4.21 -2.99 -12.19
C ASN A 171 4.78 -1.71 -12.81
N THR A 172 5.87 -1.77 -13.56
CA THR A 172 6.43 -0.58 -14.22
C THR A 172 5.51 0.03 -15.29
N ALA A 173 4.49 -0.71 -15.75
CA ALA A 173 3.47 -0.23 -16.67
C ALA A 173 2.24 0.39 -15.97
N GLY A 174 2.24 0.44 -14.63
CA GLY A 174 1.12 0.92 -13.82
C GLY A 174 0.17 -0.17 -13.33
N ILE A 175 -0.65 0.17 -12.34
CA ILE A 175 -1.64 -0.74 -11.73
C ILE A 175 -2.99 -0.02 -11.72
N SER A 176 -4.02 -0.65 -12.30
CA SER A 176 -5.35 -0.08 -12.46
C SER A 176 -6.38 -0.79 -11.61
N PHE A 177 -7.13 0.01 -10.86
CA PHE A 177 -8.31 -0.38 -10.08
C PHE A 177 -9.61 0.12 -10.76
N MET A 178 -9.61 0.21 -12.08
CA MET A 178 -10.79 0.54 -12.86
C MET A 178 -11.65 -0.71 -13.07
N LYS A 179 -12.95 -0.58 -12.78
CA LYS A 179 -14.00 -1.53 -13.17
C LYS A 179 -14.79 -0.93 -14.33
N GLY A 180 -14.35 -1.21 -15.56
CA GLY A 180 -14.88 -0.52 -16.74
C GLY A 180 -14.53 0.96 -16.68
N THR A 181 -15.54 1.83 -16.64
CA THR A 181 -15.36 3.29 -16.50
C THR A 181 -15.34 3.76 -15.05
N THR A 182 -15.53 2.86 -14.08
CA THR A 182 -15.61 3.21 -12.66
C THR A 182 -14.25 3.08 -11.99
N ASP A 183 -13.75 4.19 -11.42
CA ASP A 183 -12.60 4.18 -10.52
C ASP A 183 -13.03 3.67 -9.13
N THR A 184 -12.62 2.45 -8.76
CA THR A 184 -12.98 1.84 -7.47
C THR A 184 -12.19 2.42 -6.29
N TYR A 185 -11.11 3.15 -6.54
CA TYR A 185 -10.33 3.84 -5.51
C TYR A 185 -10.96 5.18 -5.12
N ALA A 186 -11.63 5.84 -6.07
CA ALA A 186 -12.06 7.24 -5.96
C ALA A 186 -12.90 7.56 -4.73
N THR A 187 -13.70 6.64 -4.19
CA THR A 187 -14.57 6.87 -3.01
C THR A 187 -14.03 6.26 -1.71
N ILE A 188 -12.78 5.79 -1.72
CA ILE A 188 -12.14 5.11 -0.59
C ILE A 188 -10.83 5.82 -0.23
N GLY A 189 -9.94 5.99 -1.21
CA GLY A 189 -8.58 6.47 -0.95
C GLY A 189 -7.70 5.43 -0.25
N ALA A 190 -6.69 5.91 0.47
CA ALA A 190 -5.85 5.07 1.32
C ALA A 190 -6.67 4.29 2.36
N LYS A 191 -6.30 3.04 2.65
CA LYS A 191 -6.97 2.19 3.65
C LYS A 191 -6.13 2.13 4.92
N GLU A 192 -6.74 2.45 6.05
CA GLU A 192 -6.07 2.58 7.35
C GLU A 192 -6.38 1.42 8.28
N ARG A 193 -5.41 1.11 9.15
CA ARG A 193 -5.60 0.40 10.42
C ARG A 193 -4.77 1.04 11.51
N THR A 194 -5.30 1.09 12.72
CA THR A 194 -4.59 1.58 13.90
C THR A 194 -4.49 0.50 14.97
N PHE A 195 -3.34 0.43 15.63
CA PHE A 195 -3.11 -0.46 16.77
C PHE A 195 -2.21 0.25 17.77
N GLY A 196 -2.79 0.63 18.91
CA GLY A 196 -2.13 1.49 19.89
C GLY A 196 -1.71 2.83 19.27
N ASN A 197 -0.40 3.04 19.14
CA ASN A 197 0.20 4.29 18.66
C ASN A 197 0.62 4.22 17.18
N TYR A 198 0.35 3.10 16.53
CA TYR A 198 0.79 2.81 15.17
C TYR A 198 -0.35 2.91 14.18
N GLU A 199 0.00 3.30 12.97
CA GLU A 199 -0.84 3.38 11.80
C GLU A 199 -0.24 2.50 10.69
N PHE A 200 -1.08 1.67 10.08
CA PHE A 200 -0.73 0.83 8.95
C PHE A 200 -1.61 1.21 7.77
N VAL A 201 -1.00 1.49 6.63
CA VAL A 201 -1.68 2.10 5.48
C VAL A 201 -1.47 1.28 4.23
N ILE A 202 -2.55 0.87 3.57
CA ILE A 202 -2.53 0.33 2.22
C ILE A 202 -2.92 1.43 1.24
N ASP A 203 -2.09 1.69 0.23
CA ASP A 203 -2.33 2.76 -0.72
C ASP A 203 -1.61 2.53 -2.07
N THR A 204 -1.92 3.35 -3.06
CA THR A 204 -1.21 3.45 -4.33
C THR A 204 -0.14 4.56 -4.25
N ASP A 205 0.94 4.41 -5.02
CA ASP A 205 2.09 5.34 -5.02
C ASP A 205 1.79 6.78 -5.45
N ASN A 206 0.68 7.01 -6.15
CA ASN A 206 0.22 8.33 -6.54
C ASN A 206 -1.16 8.71 -5.95
N HIS A 207 -1.70 7.90 -5.04
CA HIS A 207 -2.97 8.14 -4.36
C HIS A 207 -4.19 8.25 -5.32
N THR A 208 -4.20 7.42 -6.36
CA THR A 208 -5.27 7.30 -7.36
C THR A 208 -5.62 5.84 -7.69
N GLY A 209 -6.72 5.61 -8.42
CA GLY A 209 -7.07 4.30 -8.99
C GLY A 209 -6.15 3.83 -10.13
N HIS A 210 -5.18 4.64 -10.54
CA HIS A 210 -4.16 4.33 -11.53
C HIS A 210 -2.78 4.53 -10.91
N ALA A 211 -2.32 3.58 -10.10
CA ALA A 211 -0.98 3.63 -9.53
C ALA A 211 0.05 3.68 -10.65
N THR A 212 1.08 4.51 -10.50
CA THR A 212 2.16 4.58 -11.49
C THR A 212 3.01 3.32 -11.49
N ARG A 213 3.14 2.67 -10.33
CA ARG A 213 3.96 1.47 -10.19
C ARG A 213 3.58 0.58 -9.02
N TYR A 214 3.25 1.13 -7.85
CA TYR A 214 3.13 0.35 -6.63
C TYR A 214 1.77 0.41 -5.97
N VAL A 215 1.35 -0.75 -5.46
CA VAL A 215 0.43 -0.87 -4.33
C VAL A 215 1.25 -1.31 -3.13
N TYR A 216 1.06 -0.68 -2.00
CA TYR A 216 1.96 -0.85 -0.88
C TYR A 216 1.28 -0.94 0.47
N ALA A 217 2.05 -1.41 1.44
CA ALA A 217 1.78 -1.25 2.85
C ALA A 217 2.89 -0.40 3.49
N ASP A 218 2.51 0.74 4.06
CA ASP A 218 3.39 1.61 4.84
C ASP A 218 3.00 1.54 6.32
N GLY A 219 3.95 1.83 7.21
CA GLY A 219 3.78 1.84 8.65
C GLY A 219 4.33 3.11 9.29
N PHE A 220 3.57 3.66 10.23
CA PHE A 220 3.93 4.86 10.99
C PHE A 220 3.65 4.69 12.48
N GLN A 221 4.41 5.39 13.31
CA GLN A 221 3.96 5.73 14.66
C GLN A 221 3.49 7.18 14.62
N PHE A 222 2.24 7.43 15.03
CA PHE A 222 1.64 8.76 14.94
C PHE A 222 1.63 9.49 16.29
N LYS A 223 1.75 8.77 17.41
CA LYS A 223 1.76 9.40 18.74
C LYS A 223 2.72 8.78 19.74
N ASP A 224 3.06 9.58 20.75
CA ASP A 224 3.89 9.23 21.91
C ASP A 224 5.27 8.63 21.56
N ASN A 225 5.81 8.92 20.37
CA ASN A 225 7.14 8.50 19.98
C ASN A 225 8.21 9.43 20.58
N THR A 226 8.51 9.24 21.85
CA THR A 226 9.40 10.14 22.60
C THR A 226 10.90 9.78 22.50
N ALA A 227 11.21 8.60 21.96
CA ALA A 227 12.56 8.05 21.86
C ALA A 227 13.15 8.09 20.43
N ALA A 228 12.45 8.72 19.48
CA ALA A 228 12.90 8.80 18.10
C ALA A 228 14.21 9.60 17.97
N THR A 229 15.21 9.00 17.32
CA THR A 229 16.49 9.65 17.04
C THR A 229 16.85 9.54 15.56
N TYR A 230 17.65 10.50 15.09
CA TYR A 230 18.30 10.47 13.79
C TYR A 230 19.75 10.93 13.96
N THR A 231 20.70 10.07 13.60
CA THR A 231 22.12 10.28 13.87
C THR A 231 22.93 10.27 12.58
N SER A 232 24.22 10.57 12.66
CA SER A 232 25.13 10.46 11.52
C SER A 232 25.21 9.04 10.93
N ALA A 233 24.89 8.00 11.70
CA ALA A 233 24.86 6.62 11.22
C ALA A 233 23.78 6.37 10.17
N GLU A 234 22.70 7.17 10.16
CA GLU A 234 21.61 7.04 9.19
C GLU A 234 21.93 7.72 7.85
N GLY A 235 23.00 8.51 7.75
CA GLY A 235 23.40 9.15 6.50
C GLY A 235 22.42 10.21 5.99
N THR A 236 22.00 10.09 4.73
CA THR A 236 21.20 11.09 4.01
C THR A 236 19.83 10.55 3.61
N HIS A 237 18.75 11.24 3.99
CA HIS A 237 17.37 10.88 3.64
C HIS A 237 16.53 12.10 3.26
N ASP A 238 15.40 11.90 2.57
CA ASP A 238 14.51 13.01 2.21
C ASP A 238 13.82 13.63 3.44
N ALA A 239 13.55 12.82 4.46
CA ALA A 239 12.89 13.29 5.66
C ALA A 239 13.26 12.46 6.90
N ALA A 240 13.19 13.09 8.07
CA ALA A 240 13.12 12.40 9.36
C ALA A 240 11.90 12.87 10.15
N TRP A 241 11.22 11.95 10.84
CA TRP A 241 10.05 12.23 11.67
C TRP A 241 10.06 11.41 12.97
N ALA A 242 9.42 11.94 14.03
CA ALA A 242 9.04 11.14 15.20
C ALA A 242 7.60 10.66 15.11
N GLY A 243 6.67 11.57 14.85
CA GLY A 243 5.26 11.26 14.62
C GLY A 243 4.85 11.47 13.17
N ARG A 244 4.12 10.52 12.58
CA ARG A 244 3.59 10.69 11.22
C ARG A 244 2.27 9.97 11.01
N THR A 245 1.40 10.57 10.20
CA THR A 245 0.20 9.94 9.64
C THR A 245 0.12 10.18 8.13
N ALA A 246 -0.42 9.22 7.39
CA ALA A 246 -0.87 9.37 6.01
C ALA A 246 -2.40 9.34 5.88
N THR A 247 -3.14 9.09 6.96
CA THR A 247 -4.59 8.91 6.98
C THR A 247 -5.31 9.84 7.97
N GLY A 248 -4.65 10.92 8.39
CA GLY A 248 -5.24 12.01 9.16
C GLY A 248 -5.48 11.71 10.64
N ASN A 249 -4.73 10.79 11.25
CA ASN A 249 -4.70 10.66 12.70
C ASN A 249 -4.15 11.94 13.35
N LYS A 250 -4.56 12.24 14.59
CA LYS A 250 -3.94 13.30 15.37
C LYS A 250 -2.51 12.89 15.71
N VAL A 251 -1.52 13.61 15.20
CA VAL A 251 -0.11 13.37 15.49
C VAL A 251 0.27 14.12 16.75
N GLU A 252 0.51 13.40 17.85
CA GLU A 252 0.67 14.06 19.15
C GLU A 252 1.74 13.46 20.08
N GLY A 253 2.37 14.31 20.89
CA GLY A 253 3.29 13.88 21.94
C GLY A 253 4.59 13.25 21.43
N ASN A 254 4.96 13.49 20.18
CA ASN A 254 6.16 12.90 19.58
C ASN A 254 7.39 13.79 19.79
N LYS A 255 8.58 13.18 19.87
CA LYS A 255 9.85 13.88 20.02
C LYS A 255 10.91 13.29 19.10
N LEU A 256 11.35 14.05 18.10
CA LEU A 256 12.48 13.69 17.25
C LEU A 256 13.75 14.37 17.77
N THR A 257 14.81 13.61 18.03
CA THR A 257 16.14 14.16 18.34
C THR A 257 17.12 13.88 17.20
N VAL A 258 17.55 14.91 16.50
CA VAL A 258 18.53 14.82 15.41
C VAL A 258 19.89 15.30 15.92
N THR A 259 20.89 14.43 15.88
CA THR A 259 22.25 14.72 16.38
C THR A 259 23.34 14.68 15.29
N GLY A 260 23.00 14.23 14.09
CA GLY A 260 23.88 14.22 12.92
C GLY A 260 23.15 13.81 11.65
N GLY A 261 23.91 13.55 10.58
CA GLY A 261 23.38 13.15 9.29
C GLY A 261 22.75 14.31 8.51
N SER A 262 22.16 14.02 7.35
CA SER A 262 21.52 15.02 6.50
C SER A 262 20.10 14.63 6.12
N VAL A 263 19.16 15.57 6.23
CA VAL A 263 17.80 15.39 5.73
C VAL A 263 17.30 16.59 4.94
N THR A 264 16.41 16.37 3.98
CA THR A 264 15.74 17.52 3.34
C THR A 264 14.81 18.23 4.31
N ASN A 265 14.00 17.50 5.07
CA ASN A 265 13.18 18.10 6.12
C ASN A 265 13.16 17.25 7.39
N ALA A 266 13.03 17.90 8.55
CA ALA A 266 12.90 17.22 9.84
C ALA A 266 11.58 17.60 10.51
N TYR A 267 10.92 16.63 11.15
CA TYR A 267 9.58 16.78 11.69
C TYR A 267 9.47 16.19 13.11
N GLY A 268 9.04 16.98 14.09
CA GLY A 268 8.52 16.41 15.34
C GLY A 268 7.23 15.62 15.04
N GLY A 269 6.32 16.22 14.27
CA GLY A 269 5.11 15.61 13.73
C GLY A 269 4.86 15.94 12.26
N PHE A 270 4.35 14.99 11.47
CA PHE A 270 3.98 15.22 10.08
C PHE A 270 2.60 14.62 9.73
N VAL A 271 1.67 15.47 9.30
CA VAL A 271 0.27 15.11 9.08
C VAL A 271 -0.11 15.22 7.60
N VAL A 272 -0.58 14.11 7.05
CA VAL A 272 -1.20 13.98 5.73
C VAL A 272 -2.48 13.14 5.86
N ASN A 273 -3.44 13.34 4.96
CA ASN A 273 -4.63 12.49 4.87
C ASN A 273 -4.94 12.16 3.41
N ASN A 274 -4.64 10.91 3.02
CA ASN A 274 -4.86 10.36 1.67
C ASN A 274 -6.20 9.63 1.54
N LYS A 275 -7.04 9.63 2.57
CA LYS A 275 -8.39 9.04 2.52
C LYS A 275 -9.35 9.94 1.75
N ARG A 276 -10.43 9.33 1.23
CA ARG A 276 -11.50 10.03 0.54
C ARG A 276 -12.84 9.81 1.24
N ASP A 277 -13.75 10.76 1.08
CA ASP A 277 -15.15 10.56 1.45
C ASP A 277 -15.90 9.71 0.39
N ALA A 278 -17.15 9.35 0.67
CA ALA A 278 -17.99 8.58 -0.25
C ALA A 278 -18.31 9.30 -1.57
N SER A 279 -18.09 10.61 -1.65
CA SER A 279 -18.23 11.43 -2.85
C SER A 279 -16.90 11.59 -3.61
N GLY A 280 -15.81 11.04 -3.07
CA GLY A 280 -14.46 11.05 -3.62
C GLY A 280 -13.62 12.30 -3.33
N ASN A 281 -14.08 13.18 -2.44
CA ASN A 281 -13.31 14.33 -2.00
C ASN A 281 -12.21 13.91 -1.00
N PRO A 282 -11.02 14.53 -1.04
CA PRO A 282 -10.01 14.32 0.00
C PRO A 282 -10.56 14.68 1.39
N LEU A 283 -10.32 13.81 2.38
CA LEU A 283 -10.65 14.14 3.76
C LEU A 283 -9.74 15.29 4.26
N THR A 284 -10.34 16.20 5.01
CA THR A 284 -9.70 17.47 5.40
C THR A 284 -9.14 17.45 6.81
N THR A 285 -9.38 16.41 7.60
CA THR A 285 -9.00 16.30 9.02
C THR A 285 -7.59 15.73 9.20
N GLY A 286 -7.00 16.05 10.35
CA GLY A 286 -5.71 15.57 10.82
C GLY A 286 -4.98 16.71 11.52
N ASP A 287 -4.78 16.60 12.83
CA ASP A 287 -4.19 17.64 13.67
C ASP A 287 -2.78 17.24 14.15
N ALA A 288 -2.01 18.22 14.60
CA ALA A 288 -0.74 18.01 15.28
C ALA A 288 -0.69 18.77 16.61
N ASP A 289 -0.32 18.09 17.69
CA ASP A 289 -0.28 18.69 19.04
C ASP A 289 0.92 18.24 19.86
N ASN A 290 1.59 19.15 20.56
CA ASN A 290 2.69 18.82 21.49
C ASN A 290 3.83 17.98 20.87
N ASN A 291 4.13 18.17 19.58
CA ASN A 291 5.28 17.50 18.96
C ASN A 291 6.53 18.36 19.08
N THR A 292 7.68 17.72 19.36
CA THR A 292 8.96 18.39 19.52
C THR A 292 9.99 17.88 18.50
N LEU A 293 10.68 18.79 17.85
CA LEU A 293 11.91 18.52 17.11
C LEU A 293 13.09 19.11 17.88
N ILE A 294 14.14 18.32 18.11
CA ILE A 294 15.40 18.78 18.68
C ILE A 294 16.50 18.59 17.65
N LEU A 295 17.23 19.67 17.38
CA LEU A 295 18.44 19.71 16.56
C LEU A 295 19.61 20.11 17.47
N ALA A 296 20.52 19.17 17.71
CA ALA A 296 21.62 19.35 18.66
C ALA A 296 22.90 18.65 18.18
N LYS A 297 24.03 18.92 18.84
CA LYS A 297 25.22 18.09 18.65
C LYS A 297 25.02 16.73 19.31
N ASP A 298 25.69 15.72 18.78
CA ASP A 298 25.87 14.46 19.49
C ASP A 298 26.73 14.68 20.75
N ALA A 299 26.10 14.57 21.92
CA ALA A 299 26.76 14.72 23.20
C ALA A 299 27.73 13.56 23.49
N ALA A 300 27.45 12.36 22.97
CA ALA A 300 28.32 11.19 23.13
C ALA A 300 29.52 11.24 22.16
N ASN A 301 29.38 11.95 21.04
CA ASN A 301 30.46 12.16 20.07
C ASN A 301 30.55 13.63 19.61
N PRO A 302 31.13 14.54 20.42
CA PRO A 302 31.17 15.97 20.11
C PRO A 302 31.95 16.36 18.85
N SER A 303 32.80 15.46 18.35
CA SER A 303 33.54 15.62 17.09
C SER A 303 32.75 15.25 15.84
N ALA A 304 31.62 14.54 15.98
CA ALA A 304 30.75 14.25 14.84
C ALA A 304 30.19 15.54 14.23
N ALA A 305 29.94 15.50 12.93
CA ALA A 305 29.26 16.59 12.24
C ALA A 305 27.85 16.79 12.82
N ALA A 306 27.51 18.04 13.11
CA ALA A 306 26.17 18.41 13.57
C ALA A 306 25.11 18.18 12.45
N PRO A 307 23.81 18.13 12.79
CA PRO A 307 22.73 17.90 11.83
C PRO A 307 22.75 18.89 10.65
N ALA A 308 22.46 18.41 9.45
CA ALA A 308 22.27 19.24 8.27
C ALA A 308 20.85 19.07 7.67
N VAL A 309 19.99 20.07 7.84
CA VAL A 309 18.67 20.14 7.21
C VAL A 309 18.75 21.03 5.97
N THR A 310 18.64 20.44 4.78
CA THR A 310 18.81 21.18 3.50
C THR A 310 17.54 21.91 3.05
N GLY A 311 16.39 21.60 3.65
CA GLY A 311 15.13 22.32 3.56
C GLY A 311 14.74 22.89 4.92
N SER A 312 13.52 22.63 5.37
CA SER A 312 12.94 23.22 6.58
C SER A 312 12.81 22.22 7.73
N ALA A 313 12.77 22.74 8.95
CA ALA A 313 12.57 21.96 10.16
C ALA A 313 11.28 22.40 10.87
N TYR A 314 10.51 21.42 11.33
CA TYR A 314 9.16 21.63 11.85
C TYR A 314 8.98 20.92 13.18
N GLY A 315 8.46 21.61 14.20
CA GLY A 315 7.89 20.94 15.36
C GLY A 315 6.70 20.11 14.92
N ALA A 316 5.82 20.69 14.08
CA ALA A 316 4.92 19.92 13.23
C ALA A 316 4.59 20.57 11.88
N LEU A 317 4.36 19.74 10.86
CA LEU A 317 3.82 20.15 9.57
C LEU A 317 2.47 19.49 9.32
N VAL A 318 1.45 20.30 9.05
CA VAL A 318 0.08 19.84 8.74
C VAL A 318 -0.28 20.18 7.30
N LYS A 319 -0.65 19.17 6.51
CA LYS A 319 -1.05 19.29 5.09
C LYS A 319 -2.54 19.06 4.85
N THR A 320 -3.32 18.90 5.90
CA THR A 320 -4.77 18.69 5.84
C THR A 320 -5.49 20.05 5.92
N LYS A 321 -6.57 20.22 5.17
CA LYS A 321 -7.22 21.54 5.01
C LYS A 321 -7.81 22.07 6.33
N ALA A 322 -8.47 21.22 7.11
CA ALA A 322 -9.08 21.58 8.39
C ALA A 322 -8.15 21.33 9.59
N GLY A 323 -6.97 20.77 9.35
CA GLY A 323 -6.02 20.41 10.41
C GLY A 323 -5.40 21.62 11.09
N SER A 324 -5.16 21.48 12.39
CA SER A 324 -4.50 22.48 13.23
C SER A 324 -3.14 21.99 13.75
N ALA A 325 -2.23 22.93 14.01
CA ALA A 325 -0.92 22.68 14.60
C ALA A 325 -0.82 23.46 15.92
N THR A 326 -0.87 22.76 17.05
CA THR A 326 -0.92 23.38 18.38
C THR A 326 0.26 22.96 19.25
N ASN A 327 0.85 23.88 20.01
CA ASN A 327 1.88 23.58 21.01
C ASN A 327 3.10 22.78 20.50
N ASN A 328 3.39 22.85 19.21
CA ASN A 328 4.52 22.15 18.63
C ASN A 328 5.80 22.98 18.76
N LYS A 329 6.94 22.32 18.90
CA LYS A 329 8.18 22.95 19.33
C LYS A 329 9.38 22.56 18.48
N VAL A 330 10.27 23.52 18.21
CA VAL A 330 11.62 23.24 17.70
C VAL A 330 12.68 23.76 18.66
N ASP A 331 13.56 22.87 19.14
CA ASP A 331 14.78 23.21 19.86
C ASP A 331 15.99 23.16 18.92
N PHE A 332 16.49 24.32 18.52
CA PHE A 332 17.68 24.42 17.67
C PHE A 332 18.88 24.90 18.47
N SER A 333 19.81 23.98 18.77
CA SER A 333 21.03 24.26 19.55
C SER A 333 22.31 24.05 18.75
N ALA A 334 22.28 23.25 17.69
CA ALA A 334 23.39 23.08 16.76
C ALA A 334 22.94 22.52 15.41
N GLY A 335 23.82 22.65 14.41
CA GLY A 335 23.59 22.16 13.05
C GLY A 335 23.36 23.31 12.08
N HIS A 336 22.79 22.97 10.93
CA HIS A 336 22.43 23.92 9.89
C HIS A 336 21.02 23.61 9.38
N VAL A 337 20.22 24.65 9.16
CA VAL A 337 18.92 24.59 8.47
C VAL A 337 18.97 25.62 7.35
N ALA A 338 18.88 25.16 6.10
CA ALA A 338 18.95 26.05 4.93
C ALA A 338 17.62 26.76 4.65
N GLY A 339 16.49 26.12 4.99
CA GLY A 339 15.15 26.67 4.90
C GLY A 339 14.74 27.42 6.18
N SER A 340 13.52 27.16 6.65
CA SER A 340 12.95 27.83 7.82
C SER A 340 12.73 26.88 8.99
N LEU A 341 12.72 27.44 10.20
CA LEU A 341 12.31 26.78 11.42
C LEU A 341 10.85 27.15 11.73
N TYR A 342 9.99 26.15 11.91
CA TYR A 342 8.59 26.36 12.28
C TYR A 342 8.27 25.56 13.53
N GLY A 343 7.82 26.22 14.60
CA GLY A 343 7.20 25.49 15.72
C GLY A 343 6.05 24.61 15.22
N GLY A 344 5.15 25.19 14.41
CA GLY A 344 4.07 24.47 13.71
C GLY A 344 3.66 25.20 12.44
N ALA A 345 3.31 24.47 11.38
CA ALA A 345 2.94 25.05 10.09
C ALA A 345 1.74 24.34 9.44
N LEU A 346 0.83 25.12 8.85
CA LEU A 346 -0.26 24.65 7.99
C LEU A 346 0.08 25.00 6.55
N THR A 347 0.06 24.03 5.64
CA THR A 347 0.48 24.24 4.23
C THR A 347 -0.53 23.80 3.18
N ALA A 348 -1.70 23.31 3.61
CA ALA A 348 -2.79 23.02 2.69
C ALA A 348 -3.29 24.32 2.04
N THR A 349 -3.54 24.28 0.73
CA THR A 349 -4.19 25.39 0.03
C THR A 349 -5.57 25.67 0.64
N GLY A 350 -5.79 26.90 1.08
CA GLY A 350 -7.03 27.29 1.76
C GLY A 350 -7.22 26.61 3.11
N ALA A 351 -6.14 26.37 3.85
CA ALA A 351 -6.18 25.86 5.21
C ALA A 351 -7.12 26.70 6.10
N THR A 352 -7.94 26.02 6.90
CA THR A 352 -8.95 26.62 7.80
C THR A 352 -8.69 26.33 9.28
N GLY A 353 -7.69 25.48 9.59
CA GLY A 353 -7.27 25.23 10.97
C GLY A 353 -6.43 26.37 11.55
N ALA A 354 -5.91 26.17 12.76
CA ALA A 354 -5.11 27.16 13.47
C ALA A 354 -3.68 26.68 13.75
N ALA A 355 -2.72 27.62 13.77
CA ALA A 355 -1.36 27.40 14.23
C ALA A 355 -1.14 28.17 15.54
N THR A 356 -1.37 27.52 16.69
CA THR A 356 -1.47 28.20 17.99
C THR A 356 -0.46 27.67 19.01
N GLY A 357 0.20 28.56 19.75
CA GLY A 357 1.09 28.16 20.85
C GLY A 357 2.36 27.42 20.43
N ASN A 358 2.71 27.45 19.14
CA ASN A 358 3.93 26.81 18.64
C ASN A 358 5.15 27.69 18.89
N THR A 359 6.29 27.09 19.25
CA THR A 359 7.54 27.79 19.63
C THR A 359 8.75 27.26 18.89
#